data_AF-A0A8J3IVL8-F1
#
_entry.id   AF-A0A8J3IVL8-F1
#
_cell.length_a   1.000
_cell.length_b   1.000
_cell.length_c   1.000
_cell.angle_alpha   90.00
_cell.angle_beta   90.00
_cell.angle_gamma   90.00
#
_symmetry.space_group_name_H-M   'P 1'
#
loop_
_entity.id
_entity.type
_entity.pdbx_description
1 polymer ?
#
loop_
_entity_poly.entity_id
_entity_poly.type
_entity_poly.pdbx_seq_one_letter_code
_entity_poly.pdbx_strand_id
1 'polypeptide(L)'
;MLTALEKGGCPIKVYEREVTANTPYILQKDNDLETADIILLLVSWDFVACDYCYSDQMHRAVKRHMEDECQILPILIEECTWEKTPFAIIPMLPGKGKTLKNCKNKGSALKDISKWIERAVDHLQARQL
;
A
#
# COMPACT_ATOMS: atom_id res chain seq x y z
N MET A 1 1.44 -12.36 -7.52
CA MET A 1 2.59 -11.49 -7.25
C MET A 1 3.13 -11.75 -5.86
N LEU A 2 2.37 -11.46 -4.80
CA LEU A 2 2.79 -11.68 -3.41
C LEU A 2 3.15 -13.14 -3.12
N THR A 3 2.36 -14.10 -3.61
CA THR A 3 2.69 -15.54 -3.52
C THR A 3 4.02 -15.90 -4.20
N ALA A 4 4.42 -15.17 -5.25
CA ALA A 4 5.69 -15.44 -5.92
C ALA A 4 6.87 -14.89 -5.09
N LEU A 5 6.70 -13.75 -4.43
CA LEU A 5 7.68 -13.20 -3.48
C LEU A 5 7.88 -14.14 -2.29
N GLU A 6 6.78 -14.59 -1.68
CA GLU A 6 6.82 -15.54 -0.56
C GLU A 6 7.51 -16.86 -0.96
N LYS A 7 7.11 -17.46 -2.09
CA LYS A 7 7.77 -18.68 -2.62
C LYS A 7 9.23 -18.46 -3.02
N GLY A 8 9.61 -17.22 -3.34
CA GLY A 8 10.97 -16.81 -3.65
C GLY A 8 11.86 -16.61 -2.41
N GLY A 9 11.32 -16.80 -1.20
CA GLY A 9 12.05 -16.65 0.06
C GLY A 9 12.02 -15.24 0.64
N CYS A 10 11.22 -14.32 0.08
CA CYS A 10 11.01 -13.00 0.67
C CYS A 10 10.22 -13.17 1.98
N PRO A 11 10.73 -12.69 3.14
CA PRO A 11 10.13 -12.93 4.45
C PRO A 11 8.92 -12.02 4.69
N ILE A 12 7.85 -12.25 3.93
CA ILE A 12 6.61 -11.48 4.02
C ILE A 12 5.47 -12.36 4.57
N LYS A 13 4.65 -11.77 5.43
CA LYS A 13 3.36 -12.32 5.82
C LYS A 13 2.28 -11.36 5.35
N VAL A 14 1.38 -11.85 4.50
CA VAL A 14 0.37 -11.02 3.84
C VAL A 14 -0.96 -11.15 4.57
N TYR A 15 -1.57 -10.01 4.85
CA TYR A 15 -2.95 -9.90 5.28
C TYR A 15 -3.69 -9.04 4.26
N GLU A 16 -4.79 -9.58 3.72
CA GLU A 16 -5.62 -8.86 2.75
C GLU A 16 -6.91 -8.42 3.42
N ARG A 17 -7.28 -7.17 3.18
CA ARG A 17 -8.53 -6.59 3.67
C ARG A 17 -9.21 -5.84 2.55
N GLU A 18 -10.50 -6.09 2.41
CA GLU A 18 -11.36 -5.32 1.54
C GLU A 18 -11.86 -4.06 2.26
N VAL A 19 -11.57 -2.90 1.65
CA VAL A 19 -12.01 -1.58 2.12
C VAL A 19 -12.71 -0.88 0.97
N THR A 20 -14.01 -0.65 1.14
CA THR A 20 -14.87 0.00 0.15
C THR A 20 -15.67 1.10 0.82
N ALA A 21 -16.34 1.96 0.04
CA ALA A 21 -17.22 3.00 0.56
C ALA A 21 -18.33 2.46 1.51
N ASN A 22 -18.72 1.18 1.37
CA ASN A 22 -19.72 0.55 2.23
C ASN A 22 -19.14 -0.18 3.44
N THR A 23 -17.81 -0.26 3.57
CA THR A 23 -17.16 -0.87 4.72
C THR A 23 -17.48 0.01 5.94
N PRO A 24 -18.29 -0.47 6.91
CA PRO A 24 -18.60 0.33 8.08
C PRO A 24 -17.30 0.69 8.78
N TYR A 25 -17.14 1.96 9.17
CA TYR A 25 -16.05 2.35 10.05
C TYR A 25 -16.32 1.73 11.43
N ILE A 26 -15.95 0.46 11.60
CA ILE A 26 -16.02 -0.20 12.89
C ILE A 26 -14.84 0.33 13.69
N LEU A 27 -15.13 1.00 14.81
CA LEU A 27 -14.20 1.42 15.87
C LEU A 27 -13.49 0.22 16.55
N GLN A 28 -13.26 -0.89 15.84
CA GLN A 28 -12.30 -1.86 16.28
C GLN A 28 -10.93 -1.23 16.09
N LYS A 29 -10.11 -1.30 17.14
CA LYS A 29 -8.70 -0.95 17.10
C LYS A 29 -8.03 -1.85 16.07
N ASP A 30 -8.13 -1.44 14.81
CA ASP A 30 -7.49 -2.07 13.67
C ASP A 30 -6.00 -1.83 13.81
N ASN A 31 -5.34 -2.79 14.46
CA ASN A 31 -3.93 -2.72 14.77
C ASN A 31 -3.07 -2.98 13.52
N ASP A 32 -3.65 -3.48 12.42
CA ASP A 32 -2.92 -3.87 11.21
C ASP A 32 -2.12 -2.70 10.63
N LEU A 33 -2.75 -1.53 10.44
CA LEU A 33 -2.04 -0.32 9.98
C LEU A 33 -1.05 0.23 11.02
N GLU A 34 -1.23 -0.10 12.30
CA GLU A 34 -0.36 0.36 13.40
C GLU A 34 0.84 -0.56 13.64
N THR A 35 0.73 -1.83 13.27
CA THR A 35 1.80 -2.84 13.46
C THR A 35 2.45 -3.31 12.17
N ALA A 36 1.85 -3.07 11.00
CA ALA A 36 2.45 -3.48 9.75
C ALA A 36 3.77 -2.75 9.49
N ASP A 37 4.77 -3.53 9.09
CA ASP A 37 6.07 -3.06 8.60
C ASP A 37 5.98 -2.53 7.16
N ILE A 38 5.18 -3.19 6.33
CA ILE A 38 4.91 -2.80 4.93
C ILE A 38 3.41 -2.78 4.70
N ILE A 39 2.90 -1.69 4.13
CA ILE A 39 1.48 -1.46 3.85
C ILE A 39 1.32 -1.24 2.35
N LEU A 40 0.57 -2.11 1.67
CA LEU A 40 0.23 -1.95 0.26
C LEU A 40 -1.18 -1.35 0.15
N LEU A 41 -1.29 -0.14 -0.40
CA LEU A 41 -2.60 0.48 -0.62
C LEU A 41 -3.03 0.24 -2.06
N LEU A 42 -4.09 -0.55 -2.28
CA LEU A 42 -4.65 -0.74 -3.61
C LEU A 42 -5.64 0.40 -3.89
N VAL A 43 -5.15 1.45 -4.54
CA VAL A 43 -5.85 2.73 -4.71
C VAL A 43 -6.80 2.65 -5.91
N SER A 44 -8.10 2.75 -5.63
CA SER A 44 -9.21 2.78 -6.58
C SER A 44 -10.16 3.93 -6.26
N TRP A 45 -11.14 4.21 -7.13
CA TRP A 45 -12.18 5.20 -6.85
C TRP A 45 -12.99 4.83 -5.59
N ASP A 46 -13.31 3.55 -5.41
CA ASP A 46 -13.99 3.02 -4.22
C ASP A 46 -13.17 3.23 -2.94
N PHE A 47 -11.86 3.02 -3.01
CA PHE A 47 -10.97 3.19 -1.87
C PHE A 47 -10.87 4.65 -1.45
N VAL A 48 -10.68 5.58 -2.41
CA VAL A 48 -10.56 7.02 -2.10
C VAL A 48 -11.88 7.65 -1.66
N ALA A 49 -13.02 6.99 -1.94
CA ALA A 49 -14.34 7.39 -1.48
C ALA A 49 -14.68 6.84 -0.08
N CYS A 50 -13.89 5.90 0.45
CA CYS A 50 -14.12 5.31 1.76
C CYS A 50 -13.62 6.23 2.89
N ASP A 51 -14.41 6.35 3.97
CA ASP A 51 -14.01 7.07 5.19
C ASP A 51 -12.69 6.54 5.79
N TYR A 52 -12.41 5.24 5.61
CA TYR A 52 -11.18 4.62 6.05
C TYR A 52 -9.92 5.27 5.43
N CYS A 53 -10.00 5.75 4.19
CA CYS A 53 -8.93 6.47 3.50
C CYS A 53 -8.52 7.76 4.23
N TYR A 54 -9.44 8.35 5.00
CA TYR A 54 -9.24 9.59 5.75
C TYR A 54 -9.21 9.36 7.27
N SER A 55 -9.20 8.10 7.72
CA SER A 55 -9.23 7.75 9.13
C SER A 55 -7.96 8.19 9.89
N ASP A 56 -8.06 8.30 11.21
CA ASP A 56 -6.90 8.60 12.05
C ASP A 56 -5.82 7.52 11.94
N GLN A 57 -6.20 6.25 11.73
CA GLN A 57 -5.29 5.13 11.49
C GLN A 57 -4.46 5.36 10.23
N MET A 58 -5.10 5.82 9.13
CA MET A 58 -4.38 6.13 7.89
C MET A 58 -3.38 7.28 8.10
N HIS A 59 -3.78 8.35 8.80
CA HIS A 59 -2.88 9.45 9.13
C HIS A 59 -1.69 9.00 9.99
N ARG A 60 -1.92 8.13 10.98
CA ARG A 60 -0.85 7.53 11.79
C ARG A 60 0.07 6.66 10.95
N ALA A 61 -0.46 5.84 10.05
CA ALA A 61 0.36 5.03 9.15
C ALA A 61 1.24 5.91 8.24
N VAL A 62 0.69 6.99 7.68
CA VAL A 62 1.46 7.97 6.89
C VAL A 62 2.57 8.60 7.73
N LYS A 63 2.27 8.97 8.97
CA LYS A 63 3.29 9.51 9.89
C LYS A 63 4.41 8.48 10.15
N ARG A 64 4.06 7.22 10.47
CA ARG A 64 5.03 6.12 10.64
C ARG A 64 5.91 5.95 9.41
N HIS A 65 5.34 6.09 8.20
CA HIS A 65 6.11 6.04 6.98
C HIS A 65 7.11 7.19 6.82
N MET A 66 6.70 8.41 7.18
CA MET A 66 7.59 9.58 7.15
C MET A 66 8.70 9.50 8.22
N GLU A 67 8.42 8.86 9.35
CA GLU A 67 9.39 8.53 10.41
C GLU A 67 10.18 7.24 10.10
N ASP A 68 9.94 6.67 8.91
CA ASP A 68 10.59 5.49 8.36
C ASP A 68 10.36 4.21 9.20
N GLU A 69 9.40 4.24 10.14
CA GLU A 69 8.98 3.13 10.99
C GLU A 69 8.17 2.06 10.24
N CYS A 70 7.60 2.40 9.09
CA CYS A 70 6.99 1.45 8.17
C CYS A 70 7.14 1.94 6.71
N GLN A 71 6.85 1.08 5.75
CA GLN A 71 6.86 1.43 4.33
C GLN A 71 5.45 1.35 3.75
N ILE A 72 4.90 2.47 3.30
CA ILE A 72 3.64 2.49 2.54
C ILE A 72 3.98 2.52 1.06
N LEU A 73 3.41 1.57 0.31
CA LEU A 73 3.51 1.51 -1.15
C LEU A 73 2.10 1.65 -1.74
N PRO A 74 1.68 2.87 -2.13
CA PRO A 74 0.39 3.05 -2.78
C PRO A 74 0.47 2.58 -4.24
N ILE A 75 -0.50 1.77 -4.65
CA ILE A 75 -0.60 1.12 -5.96
C ILE A 75 -1.92 1.54 -6.61
N LEU A 76 -1.83 2.41 -7.61
CA LEU A 76 -2.95 2.89 -8.41
C LEU A 76 -3.51 1.78 -9.30
N ILE A 77 -4.65 1.24 -8.90
CA ILE A 77 -5.39 0.24 -9.65
C ILE A 77 -6.07 0.88 -10.85
N GLU A 78 -6.72 2.02 -10.65
CA GLU A 78 -7.48 2.76 -11.66
C GLU A 78 -7.48 4.28 -11.41
N GLU A 79 -7.89 5.05 -12.41
CA GLU A 79 -7.87 6.52 -12.33
C GLU A 79 -8.89 6.99 -11.29
N CYS A 80 -8.43 7.82 -10.35
CA CYS A 80 -9.23 8.38 -9.27
C CYS A 80 -8.53 9.62 -8.70
N THR A 81 -9.25 10.42 -7.91
CA THR A 81 -8.75 11.66 -7.30
C THR A 81 -7.97 11.41 -6.02
N TRP A 82 -6.85 10.69 -6.12
CA TRP A 82 -6.02 10.32 -4.97
C TRP A 82 -5.14 11.48 -4.46
N GLU A 83 -4.99 12.56 -5.23
CA GLU A 83 -4.09 13.68 -4.94
C GLU A 83 -4.47 14.46 -3.67
N LYS A 84 -5.68 14.26 -3.16
CA LYS A 84 -6.18 14.86 -1.91
C LYS A 84 -6.19 13.91 -0.72
N THR A 85 -5.67 12.70 -0.89
CA THR A 85 -5.63 11.68 0.18
C THR A 85 -4.47 11.94 1.14
N PRO A 86 -4.54 11.43 2.39
CA PRO A 86 -3.45 11.60 3.37
C PRO A 86 -2.09 11.06 2.89
N PHE A 87 -2.10 10.03 2.05
CA PHE A 87 -0.90 9.40 1.51
C PHE A 87 -0.43 9.99 0.17
N ALA A 88 -1.02 11.09 -0.31
CA ALA A 88 -0.66 11.72 -1.59
C ALA A 88 0.81 12.21 -1.66
N ILE A 89 1.45 12.40 -0.50
CA ILE A 89 2.88 12.74 -0.39
C ILE A 89 3.81 11.56 -0.73
N ILE A 90 3.28 10.34 -0.78
CA ILE A 90 4.04 9.10 -0.97
C ILE A 90 4.06 8.75 -2.47
N PRO A 91 5.21 8.35 -3.04
CA PRO A 91 5.29 8.00 -4.46
C PRO A 91 4.31 6.88 -4.87
N MET A 92 3.46 7.18 -5.84
CA MET A 92 2.47 6.24 -6.38
C MET A 92 3.10 5.22 -7.35
N LEU A 93 2.70 3.95 -7.21
CA LEU A 93 3.02 2.84 -8.11
C LEU A 93 1.82 2.47 -8.98
N PRO A 94 2.01 1.87 -10.17
CA PRO A 94 3.25 1.89 -10.93
C PRO A 94 3.57 3.33 -11.37
N GLY A 95 4.86 3.69 -11.34
CA GLY A 95 5.28 5.08 -11.58
C GLY A 95 4.81 5.68 -12.92
N LYS A 96 4.86 7.01 -13.01
CA LYS A 96 4.37 7.84 -14.14
C LYS A 96 2.84 7.91 -14.28
N GLY A 97 2.10 7.78 -13.17
CA GLY A 97 0.63 7.91 -13.16
C GLY A 97 -0.08 6.80 -13.95
N LYS A 98 0.58 5.66 -14.17
CA LYS A 98 -0.01 4.53 -14.87
C LYS A 98 -0.90 3.78 -13.89
N THR A 99 -2.07 3.35 -14.35
CA THR A 99 -2.93 2.47 -13.57
C THR A 99 -2.68 1.01 -13.92
N LEU A 100 -2.86 0.09 -12.97
CA LEU A 100 -2.76 -1.34 -13.27
C LEU A 100 -3.87 -1.80 -14.24
N LYS A 101 -5.05 -1.18 -14.19
CA LYS A 101 -6.19 -1.48 -15.08
C LYS A 101 -5.88 -1.17 -16.54
N ASN A 102 -5.24 -0.04 -16.83
CA ASN A 102 -4.93 0.42 -18.20
C ASN A 102 -3.50 0.12 -18.64
N CYS A 103 -2.73 -0.62 -17.84
CA CYS A 103 -1.37 -0.98 -18.20
C CYS A 103 -1.35 -2.00 -19.35
N LYS A 104 -0.69 -1.65 -20.46
CA LYS A 104 -0.50 -2.53 -21.63
C LYS A 104 0.12 -3.88 -21.28
N ASN A 105 1.01 -3.92 -20.29
CA ASN A 105 1.66 -5.15 -19.83
C ASN A 105 1.57 -5.24 -18.30
N LYS A 106 0.51 -5.90 -17.81
CA LYS A 106 0.29 -6.15 -16.38
C LYS A 106 1.45 -6.92 -15.74
N GLY A 107 2.06 -7.88 -16.45
CA GLY A 107 3.20 -8.64 -15.95
C GLY A 107 4.41 -7.76 -15.64
N SER A 108 4.72 -6.80 -16.52
CA SER A 108 5.80 -5.83 -16.27
C SER A 108 5.48 -4.95 -15.06
N ALA A 109 4.25 -4.44 -14.95
CA ALA A 109 3.87 -3.58 -13.82
C ALA A 109 3.91 -4.32 -12.48
N LEU A 110 3.42 -5.56 -12.43
CA LEU A 110 3.51 -6.40 -11.24
C LEU A 110 4.96 -6.77 -10.89
N LYS A 111 5.82 -6.98 -11.90
CA LYS A 111 7.26 -7.18 -11.67
C LYS A 111 7.91 -5.94 -11.07
N ASP A 112 7.55 -4.75 -11.56
CA ASP A 112 8.08 -3.51 -11.01
C ASP A 112 7.60 -3.27 -9.58
N ILE A 113 6.32 -3.52 -9.27
CA ILE A 113 5.78 -3.47 -7.90
C ILE A 113 6.51 -4.47 -7.00
N SER A 114 6.75 -5.70 -7.48
CA SER A 114 7.47 -6.72 -6.71
C SER A 114 8.86 -6.25 -6.27
N LYS A 115 9.60 -5.58 -7.18
CA LYS A 115 10.90 -4.99 -6.86
C LYS A 115 10.82 -3.87 -5.82
N TRP A 116 9.74 -3.08 -5.83
CA TRP A 116 9.52 -2.07 -4.80
C TRP A 116 9.26 -2.69 -3.42
N ILE A 117 8.52 -3.80 -3.39
CA ILE A 117 8.29 -4.56 -2.15
C ILE A 117 9.61 -5.15 -1.63
N GLU A 118 10.41 -5.79 -2.50
CA GLU A 118 11.73 -6.32 -2.12
C GLU A 118 12.62 -5.22 -1.52
N ARG A 119 12.69 -4.05 -2.16
CA ARG A 119 13.45 -2.91 -1.63
C ARG A 119 12.94 -2.42 -0.28
N ALA A 120 11.62 -2.39 -0.08
CA ALA A 120 11.04 -2.01 1.21
C ALA A 120 11.41 -3.02 2.31
N VAL A 121 11.44 -4.33 1.98
CA VAL A 121 11.90 -5.38 2.89
C VAL A 121 13.38 -5.20 3.24
N ASP A 122 14.24 -5.05 2.22
CA ASP A 122 15.68 -4.86 2.42
C ASP A 122 15.97 -3.64 3.31
N HIS A 123 15.26 -2.54 3.06
CA HIS A 123 15.37 -1.30 3.84
C HIS A 123 15.02 -1.50 5.32
N LEU A 124 13.91 -2.19 5.60
CA LEU A 124 13.48 -2.45 6.97
C LEU A 124 14.40 -3.45 7.69
N GLN A 125 14.94 -4.44 6.99
CA GLN A 125 15.93 -5.37 7.55
C GLN A 125 17.24 -4.66 7.89
N ALA A 126 17.70 -3.73 7.04
CA ALA A 126 18.91 -2.95 7.29
C ALA A 126 18.80 -2.05 8.54
N ARG A 127 17.59 -1.67 8.94
CA ARG A 127 17.33 -0.90 10.18
C ARG A 127 17.35 -1.75 11.46
N GLN A 128 17.12 -3.05 11.35
CA GLN A 128 17.05 -3.97 12.50
C GLN A 128 18.43 -4.50 12.92
N LEU A 129 19.49 -4.13 12.19
CA LEU A 129 20.90 -4.41 12.47
C LEU A 129 21.56 -3.21 13.17
#